data_AF-A0A2I0NA65-F1
#
_entry.id   AF-A0A2I0NA65-F1
#
_cell.length_a   1.000
_cell.length_b   1.000
_cell.length_c   1.000
_cell.angle_alpha   90.00
_cell.angle_beta   90.00
_cell.angle_gamma   90.00
#
_symmetry.space_group_name_H-M   'P 1'
#
loop_
_entity.id
_entity.type
_entity.pdbx_description
1 polymer ?
#
loop_
_entity_poly.entity_id
_entity_poly.type
_entity_poly.pdbx_seq_one_letter_code
_entity_poly.pdbx_strand_id
1 'polypeptide(L)'
;MIADNLSDAQISHRELHHFAAKVDNEIGRIHNQTYNRDDLIKIVSDLVGEKVIDTWSMDFEDDTIDFESKPYENLIDHLVNIVKDRPNANDFVSEADRIKEYIRVNGFKSATQVVIIIKK
;
A
#
# COMPACT_ATOMS: atom_id res chain seq x y z
N MET A 1 4.48 -4.48 0.50
CA MET A 1 3.81 -4.05 1.75
C MET A 1 2.93 -5.19 2.25
N ILE A 2 2.79 -5.36 3.57
CA ILE A 2 1.86 -6.33 4.15
C ILE A 2 0.42 -5.80 4.07
N ALA A 3 -0.53 -6.68 3.74
CA ALA A 3 -1.95 -6.34 3.68
C ALA A 3 -2.76 -6.70 4.93
N ASP A 4 -2.17 -7.44 5.89
CA ASP A 4 -2.83 -7.92 7.11
C ASP A 4 -2.46 -7.08 8.36
N ASN A 5 -3.34 -7.12 9.38
CA ASN A 5 -3.17 -6.45 10.68
C ASN A 5 -2.85 -4.94 10.61
N LEU A 6 -3.51 -4.22 9.70
CA LEU A 6 -3.33 -2.79 9.50
C LEU A 6 -4.29 -1.98 10.40
N SER A 7 -3.81 -0.88 10.98
CA SER A 7 -4.71 0.16 11.54
C SER A 7 -5.45 0.90 10.44
N ASP A 8 -6.52 1.63 10.77
CA ASP A 8 -7.27 2.43 9.78
C ASP A 8 -6.38 3.42 9.02
N ALA A 9 -5.45 4.08 9.72
CA ALA A 9 -4.46 4.97 9.09
C ALA A 9 -3.49 4.22 8.14
N GLN A 10 -3.19 2.94 8.41
CA GLN A 10 -2.36 2.12 7.52
C GLN A 10 -3.17 1.56 6.35
N ILE A 11 -4.47 1.33 6.53
CA ILE A 11 -5.40 1.03 5.44
C ILE A 11 -5.39 2.19 4.45
N SER A 12 -5.40 3.45 4.90
CA SER A 12 -5.25 4.62 4.03
C SER A 12 -4.03 4.52 3.10
N HIS A 13 -2.88 4.12 3.63
CA HIS A 13 -1.67 3.93 2.81
C HIS A 13 -1.79 2.76 1.84
N ARG A 14 -2.37 1.64 2.27
CA ARG A 14 -2.61 0.49 1.39
C ARG A 14 -3.52 0.87 0.22
N GLU A 15 -4.63 1.54 0.47
CA GLU A 15 -5.58 1.97 -0.56
C GLU A 15 -4.92 2.94 -1.55
N LEU A 16 -4.16 3.93 -1.06
CA LEU A 16 -3.37 4.83 -1.90
C LEU A 16 -2.35 4.08 -2.76
N HIS A 17 -1.64 3.11 -2.18
CA HIS A 17 -0.66 2.30 -2.88
C HIS A 17 -1.30 1.42 -3.96
N HIS A 18 -2.43 0.76 -3.65
CA HIS A 18 -3.18 -0.05 -4.61
C HIS A 18 -3.72 0.81 -5.76
N PHE A 19 -4.18 2.02 -5.47
CA PHE A 19 -4.64 2.97 -6.48
C PHE A 19 -3.50 3.41 -7.42
N ALA A 20 -2.34 3.76 -6.87
CA ALA A 20 -1.14 4.06 -7.66
C ALA A 20 -0.74 2.86 -8.53
N ALA A 21 -0.76 1.64 -7.99
CA ALA A 21 -0.47 0.43 -8.74
C ALA A 21 -1.46 0.19 -9.88
N LYS A 22 -2.76 0.45 -9.66
CA LYS A 22 -3.80 0.36 -10.70
C LYS A 22 -3.54 1.36 -11.83
N VAL A 23 -3.19 2.61 -11.49
CA VAL A 23 -2.84 3.66 -12.46
C VAL A 23 -1.59 3.28 -13.26
N ASP A 24 -0.53 2.80 -12.61
CA ASP A 24 0.69 2.34 -13.27
C ASP A 24 0.38 1.20 -14.26
N ASN A 25 -0.38 0.20 -13.83
CA ASN A 25 -0.76 -0.93 -14.70
C ASN A 25 -1.60 -0.48 -15.91
N GLU A 26 -2.52 0.47 -15.73
CA GLU A 26 -3.33 1.06 -16.82
C GLU A 26 -2.48 1.75 -17.89
N ILE A 27 -1.34 2.34 -17.50
CA ILE A 27 -0.39 2.96 -18.44
C ILE A 27 0.73 2.01 -18.90
N GLY A 28 0.63 0.72 -18.58
CA GLY A 28 1.59 -0.31 -18.99
C GLY A 28 2.86 -0.41 -18.15
N ARG A 29 2.90 0.22 -16.96
CA ARG A 29 3.98 0.05 -15.98
C ARG A 29 3.59 -1.06 -15.01
N ILE A 30 4.50 -2.01 -14.78
CA ILE A 30 4.25 -3.11 -13.85
C ILE A 30 4.39 -2.60 -12.42
N HIS A 31 3.29 -2.65 -11.66
CA HIS A 31 3.28 -2.37 -10.23
C HIS A 31 2.50 -3.47 -9.51
N ASN A 32 3.21 -4.30 -8.75
CA ASN A 32 2.63 -5.43 -8.05
C ASN A 32 1.84 -4.99 -6.80
N GLN A 33 0.81 -5.76 -6.47
CA GLN A 33 0.01 -5.57 -5.28
C GLN A 33 0.77 -5.97 -4.00
N THR A 34 0.13 -5.73 -2.85
CA THR A 34 0.63 -6.13 -1.53
C THR A 34 0.50 -7.63 -1.29
N TYR A 35 1.32 -8.17 -0.39
CA TYR A 35 1.32 -9.57 0.00
C TYR A 35 0.84 -9.74 1.44
N ASN A 36 0.26 -10.88 1.79
CA ASN A 36 0.05 -11.21 3.20
C ASN A 36 1.37 -11.70 3.82
N ARG A 37 1.44 -11.75 5.15
CA ARG A 37 2.65 -12.22 5.84
C ARG A 37 3.06 -13.61 5.38
N ASP A 38 2.10 -14.53 5.31
CA ASP A 38 2.36 -15.93 4.95
C ASP A 38 2.85 -16.07 3.51
N ASP A 39 2.36 -15.23 2.60
CA ASP A 39 2.83 -15.19 1.22
C ASP A 39 4.29 -14.75 1.15
N LEU A 40 4.68 -13.74 1.94
CA LEU A 40 6.07 -13.29 2.01
C LEU A 40 6.99 -14.37 2.59
N ILE A 41 6.56 -15.06 3.65
CA ILE A 41 7.32 -16.17 4.25
C ILE A 41 7.53 -17.28 3.23
N LYS A 42 6.48 -17.63 2.49
CA LYS A 42 6.53 -18.65 1.44
C LYS A 42 7.47 -18.24 0.31
N ILE A 43 7.34 -17.01 -0.22
CA ILE A 43 8.23 -16.49 -1.27
C ILE A 43 9.69 -16.55 -0.83
N VAL A 44 9.99 -16.09 0.39
CA VAL A 44 11.36 -16.14 0.91
C VAL A 44 11.85 -17.57 1.04
N SER A 45 11.06 -18.46 1.66
CA SER A 45 11.43 -19.87 1.83
C SER A 45 11.68 -20.57 0.50
N ASP A 46 10.82 -20.34 -0.49
CA ASP A 46 10.94 -20.91 -1.84
C ASP A 46 12.19 -20.37 -2.59
N LEU A 47 12.55 -19.11 -2.38
CA LEU A 47 13.73 -18.48 -2.98
C LEU A 47 15.05 -18.96 -2.38
N VAL A 48 15.11 -19.10 -1.05
CA VAL A 48 16.36 -19.46 -0.37
C VAL A 48 16.54 -20.95 -0.20
N GLY A 49 15.47 -21.75 -0.28
CA GLY A 49 15.51 -23.19 0.03
C GLY A 49 15.80 -23.49 1.51
N GLU A 50 15.81 -22.46 2.34
CA GLU A 50 16.16 -22.52 3.76
C GLU A 50 14.95 -22.24 4.64
N LYS A 51 15.06 -22.66 5.90
CA LYS A 51 14.00 -22.45 6.89
C LYS A 51 14.02 -21.01 7.41
N VAL A 52 12.88 -20.33 7.32
CA VAL A 52 12.61 -19.11 8.10
C VAL A 52 12.54 -19.48 9.58
N ILE A 53 13.40 -18.84 10.39
CA ILE A 53 13.53 -19.14 11.83
C ILE A 53 12.79 -18.14 12.71
N ASP A 54 12.53 -16.93 12.21
CA ASP A 54 11.78 -15.93 12.94
C ASP A 54 11.18 -14.87 11.99
N THR A 55 10.07 -14.28 12.39
CA THR A 55 9.39 -13.20 11.68
C THR A 55 8.68 -12.27 12.64
N TRP A 56 8.87 -10.96 12.47
CA TRP A 56 8.10 -9.97 13.22
C TRP A 56 7.83 -8.72 12.39
N SER A 57 6.79 -7.99 12.79
CA SER A 57 6.53 -6.65 12.29
C SER A 57 7.43 -5.66 13.04
N MET A 58 8.07 -4.76 12.30
CA MET A 58 8.74 -3.61 12.89
C MET A 58 7.68 -2.55 13.15
N ASP A 59 7.42 -2.31 14.43
CA ASP A 59 6.59 -1.20 14.89
C ASP A 59 7.55 -0.09 15.34
N PHE A 60 7.52 1.03 14.63
CA PHE A 60 8.32 2.19 15.04
C PHE A 60 7.49 2.96 16.05
N GLU A 61 7.95 3.05 17.29
CA GLU A 61 7.21 3.71 18.39
C GLU A 61 6.85 5.19 18.12
N ASP A 62 7.41 5.81 17.07
CA ASP A 62 7.11 7.19 16.67
C ASP A 62 5.94 7.21 15.67
N ASP A 63 4.76 7.11 16.25
CA ASP A 63 3.55 6.56 15.64
C ASP A 63 2.45 7.62 15.46
N THR A 64 2.85 8.84 15.09
CA THR A 64 1.89 9.91 14.87
C THR A 64 1.09 9.64 13.60
N ILE A 65 -0.20 9.38 13.78
CA ILE A 65 -1.15 9.36 12.66
C ILE A 65 -1.16 10.77 12.07
N ASP A 66 -0.84 10.85 10.77
CA ASP A 66 -0.87 12.10 10.04
C ASP A 66 -2.30 12.38 9.57
N PHE A 67 -2.92 13.41 10.15
CA PHE A 67 -4.26 13.87 9.75
C PHE A 67 -4.21 15.00 8.71
N GLU A 68 -3.03 15.45 8.30
CA GLU A 68 -2.89 16.38 7.18
C GLU A 68 -3.15 15.63 5.86
N SER A 69 -4.41 15.56 5.45
CA SER A 69 -4.79 14.80 4.25
C SER A 69 -4.26 15.41 2.94
N LYS A 70 -3.95 16.71 2.93
CA LYS A 70 -3.78 17.48 1.69
C LYS A 70 -2.63 17.00 0.78
N PRO A 71 -1.44 16.65 1.30
CA PRO A 71 -0.38 16.05 0.49
C PRO A 71 -0.83 14.78 -0.25
N TYR A 72 -1.57 13.89 0.43
CA TYR A 72 -2.07 12.65 -0.14
C TYR A 72 -3.19 12.90 -1.16
N GLU A 73 -4.09 13.83 -0.88
CA GLU A 73 -5.13 14.24 -1.85
C GLU A 73 -4.52 14.78 -3.15
N ASN A 74 -3.49 15.62 -3.04
CA ASN A 74 -2.78 16.17 -4.20
C ASN A 74 -2.08 15.06 -5.02
N LEU A 75 -1.53 14.03 -4.35
CA LEU A 75 -0.96 12.87 -5.02
C LEU A 75 -2.04 12.07 -5.76
N ILE A 76 -3.19 11.84 -5.12
CA ILE A 76 -4.33 11.14 -5.75
C ILE A 76 -4.82 11.91 -6.98
N ASP A 77 -4.93 13.25 -6.89
CA ASP A 77 -5.31 14.09 -8.03
C ASP A 77 -4.31 13.98 -9.18
N HIS A 78 -3.01 13.95 -8.86
CA HIS A 78 -1.98 13.72 -9.86
C HIS A 78 -2.13 12.37 -10.57
N LEU A 79 -2.41 11.30 -9.81
CA LEU A 79 -2.62 9.96 -10.34
C LEU A 79 -3.85 9.89 -11.26
N VAL A 80 -4.97 10.53 -10.89
CA VAL A 80 -6.16 10.64 -11.76
C VAL A 80 -5.83 11.36 -13.07
N ASN A 81 -5.06 12.45 -13.01
CA ASN A 81 -4.69 13.22 -14.20
C ASN A 81 -3.82 12.42 -15.18
N ILE A 82 -3.07 11.40 -14.73
CA ILE A 82 -2.31 10.49 -15.60
C ILE A 82 -3.24 9.66 -16.50
N VAL A 83 -4.41 9.27 -16.00
CA VAL A 83 -5.36 8.36 -16.68
C VAL A 83 -6.60 9.08 -17.23
N LYS A 84 -6.63 10.41 -17.21
CA LYS A 84 -7.82 11.21 -17.59
C LYS A 84 -8.33 10.97 -19.01
N ASP A 85 -7.44 10.60 -19.94
CA ASP A 85 -7.77 10.39 -21.36
C ASP A 85 -8.11 8.92 -21.65
N ARG A 86 -8.14 8.05 -20.61
CA ARG A 86 -8.51 6.64 -20.75
C ARG A 86 -10.03 6.47 -20.81
N PRO A 87 -10.54 5.46 -21.53
CA PRO A 87 -11.99 5.19 -21.60
C PRO A 87 -12.66 4.97 -20.25
N ASN A 88 -11.91 4.46 -19.26
CA ASN A 88 -12.35 4.17 -17.90
C ASN A 88 -11.97 5.27 -16.88
N ALA A 89 -11.63 6.49 -17.32
CA ALA A 89 -11.19 7.57 -16.42
C ALA A 89 -12.16 7.86 -15.25
N ASN A 90 -13.48 7.74 -15.48
CA ASN A 90 -14.49 7.94 -14.43
C ASN A 90 -14.41 6.94 -13.27
N ASP A 91 -13.93 5.72 -13.53
CA ASP A 91 -13.75 4.70 -12.49
C ASP A 91 -12.63 5.13 -11.54
N PHE A 92 -11.55 5.69 -12.09
CA PHE A 92 -10.43 6.21 -11.30
C PHE A 92 -10.81 7.44 -10.48
N VAL A 93 -11.64 8.33 -11.01
CA VAL A 93 -12.16 9.49 -10.27
C VAL A 93 -13.00 9.03 -9.07
N SER A 94 -13.91 8.10 -9.29
CA SER A 94 -14.80 7.59 -8.24
C SER A 94 -14.03 6.89 -7.13
N GLU A 95 -13.02 6.10 -7.50
CA GLU A 95 -12.13 5.43 -6.55
C GLU A 95 -11.24 6.43 -5.79
N ALA A 96 -10.68 7.42 -6.48
CA ALA A 96 -9.90 8.50 -5.89
C ALA A 96 -10.68 9.25 -4.80
N ASP A 97 -11.92 9.62 -5.07
CA ASP A 97 -12.75 10.36 -4.11
C ASP A 97 -13.05 9.55 -2.84
N ARG A 98 -13.29 8.23 -2.99
CA ARG A 98 -13.42 7.31 -1.86
C ARG A 98 -12.16 7.28 -1.01
N ILE A 99 -10.98 7.20 -1.64
CA ILE A 99 -9.70 7.10 -0.92
C ILE A 99 -9.39 8.42 -0.19
N LYS A 100 -9.60 9.56 -0.84
CA LYS A 100 -9.41 10.88 -0.21
C LYS A 100 -10.28 11.03 1.04
N GLU A 101 -11.55 10.64 0.95
CA GLU A 101 -12.45 10.72 2.09
C GLU A 101 -12.01 9.79 3.23
N TYR A 102 -11.58 8.56 2.89
CA TYR A 102 -11.06 7.63 3.88
C TYR A 102 -9.81 8.19 4.61
N ILE A 103 -8.90 8.83 3.88
CA ILE A 103 -7.71 9.48 4.45
C ILE A 103 -8.08 10.63 5.38
N ARG A 104 -9.06 11.48 5.01
CA ARG A 104 -9.50 12.60 5.87
C ARG A 104 -10.05 12.12 7.21
N VAL A 105 -10.80 11.03 7.19
CA VAL A 105 -11.47 10.51 8.39
C VAL A 105 -10.49 9.77 9.30
N ASN A 106 -9.61 8.94 8.71
CA ASN A 106 -8.81 7.97 9.46
C ASN A 106 -7.32 8.38 9.60
N GLY A 107 -6.92 9.46 8.94
CA GLY A 107 -5.53 9.87 8.82
C GLY A 107 -4.72 8.90 7.96
N PHE A 108 -3.40 9.05 8.01
CA PHE A 108 -2.45 8.30 7.21
C PHE A 108 -1.29 7.82 8.07
N LYS A 109 -0.89 6.57 7.87
CA LYS A 109 0.29 5.95 8.48
C LYS A 109 0.98 5.06 7.47
N SER A 110 2.32 5.12 7.45
CA SER A 110 3.14 4.32 6.55
C SER A 110 2.96 2.81 6.77
N ALA A 111 3.37 2.02 5.76
CA ALA A 111 3.22 0.57 5.79
C ALA A 111 4.04 -0.09 6.88
N THR A 112 3.46 -1.10 7.51
CA THR A 112 4.18 -2.02 8.40
C THR A 112 5.33 -2.67 7.64
N GLN A 113 6.53 -2.56 8.22
CA GLN A 113 7.71 -3.25 7.73
C GLN A 113 7.82 -4.61 8.42
N VAL A 114 8.34 -5.61 7.71
CA VAL A 114 8.47 -6.97 8.24
C VAL A 114 9.91 -7.38 8.17
N VAL A 115 10.40 -7.91 9.27
CA VAL A 115 11.71 -8.53 9.36
C VAL A 115 11.50 -10.04 9.27
N ILE A 116 12.24 -10.67 8.36
CA ILE A 116 12.27 -12.12 8.20
C ILE A 116 13.72 -12.55 8.45
N ILE A 117 13.93 -13.42 9.45
CA ILE A 117 15.24 -14.03 9.69
C ILE A 117 15.27 -15.42 9.08
N ILE A 118 16.24 -15.62 8.21
CA ILE A 118 16.59 -16.90 7.60
C ILE A 118 17.88 -17.44 8.22
N LYS A 119 17.92 -18.75 8.46
CA LYS A 119 19.12 -19.44 8.90
C LYS A 119 19.64 -20.30 7.75
N LYS A 120 20.91 -20.07 7.41
CA LYS A 120 21.69 -20.91 6.49
C LYS A 120 22.27 -22.13 7.21
#